data_AF-A0A166FTE0-F1
#
_entry.id   AF-A0A166FTE0-F1
#
_cell.length_a   1.000
_cell.length_b   1.000
_cell.length_c   1.000
_cell.angle_alpha   90.00
_cell.angle_beta   90.00
_cell.angle_gamma   90.00
#
_symmetry.space_group_name_H-M   'P 1'
#
loop_
_entity.id
_entity.type
_entity.pdbx_description
1 polymer ?
#
loop_
_entity_poly.entity_id
_entity_poly.type
_entity_poly.pdbx_seq_one_letter_code
_entity_poly.pdbx_strand_id
1 'polypeptide(L)'
;MDKYKIDVAHWQAEEDARGARNEAKTKAWREAVADFKAAKELAKERGGRWNGGKQPVRGPLEKGVPKPKVPRKSAGDVEQDAEDVEDDEDQWEDDYGEI
;
A
#
# COMPACT_ATOMS: atom_id res chain seq x y z
N MET A 1 -2.85 25.54 -22.92
CA MET A 1 -2.23 24.57 -22.00
C MET A 1 -3.12 23.34 -21.99
N ASP A 2 -2.58 22.17 -22.34
CA ASP A 2 -3.40 20.97 -22.54
C ASP A 2 -4.08 20.59 -21.23
N LYS A 3 -5.42 20.67 -21.18
CA LYS A 3 -6.24 20.31 -20.02
C LYS A 3 -5.83 18.94 -19.44
N TYR A 4 -5.53 17.99 -20.32
CA TYR A 4 -5.03 16.66 -19.95
C TYR A 4 -3.71 16.69 -19.14
N LYS A 5 -2.76 17.56 -19.48
CA LYS A 5 -1.49 17.69 -18.73
C LYS A 5 -1.73 18.21 -17.32
N ILE A 6 -2.69 19.12 -17.15
CA ILE A 6 -3.08 19.66 -15.84
C ILE A 6 -3.77 18.57 -15.01
N ASP A 7 -4.69 17.82 -15.62
CA ASP A 7 -5.41 16.73 -14.96
C ASP A 7 -4.45 15.61 -14.51
N VAL A 8 -3.47 15.24 -15.33
CA VAL A 8 -2.44 14.25 -14.99
C VAL A 8 -1.56 14.74 -13.84
N ALA A 9 -1.14 16.01 -13.86
CA ALA A 9 -0.32 16.57 -12.78
C ALA A 9 -1.08 16.59 -11.44
N HIS A 10 -2.37 16.93 -11.48
CA HIS A 10 -3.24 16.88 -10.30
C HIS A 10 -3.42 15.45 -9.77
N TRP A 11 -3.67 14.50 -10.66
CA TRP A 11 -3.78 13.07 -10.30
C TRP A 11 -2.49 12.55 -9.66
N GLN A 12 -1.33 12.87 -10.23
CA GLN A 12 -0.04 12.44 -9.68
C GLN A 12 0.22 13.00 -8.28
N ALA A 13 -0.12 14.27 -8.04
CA ALA A 13 0.02 14.89 -6.72
C ALA A 13 -0.91 14.25 -5.67
N GLU A 14 -2.12 13.86 -6.08
CA GLU A 14 -3.09 13.19 -5.21
C GLU A 14 -2.65 11.75 -4.86
N GLU A 15 -2.07 11.03 -5.83
CA GLU A 15 -1.51 9.69 -5.65
C GLU A 15 -0.27 9.69 -4.75
N ASP A 16 0.62 10.68 -4.89
CA ASP A 16 1.78 10.84 -4.02
C ASP A 16 1.35 11.12 -2.57
N ALA A 17 0.41 12.06 -2.38
CA ALA A 17 -0.15 12.36 -1.07
C ALA A 17 -0.89 11.15 -0.47
N ARG A 18 -1.53 10.30 -1.28
CA ARG A 18 -2.13 9.03 -0.85
C ARG A 18 -1.07 8.02 -0.44
N GLY A 19 0.00 7.89 -1.22
CA GLY A 19 1.16 7.06 -0.92
C GLY A 19 1.73 7.39 0.46
N ALA A 20 2.02 8.66 0.71
CA ALA A 20 2.53 9.15 2.00
C ALA A 20 1.58 8.84 3.18
N ARG A 21 0.26 9.00 2.98
CA ARG A 21 -0.76 8.65 3.99
C ARG A 21 -0.79 7.16 4.30
N ASN A 22 -0.72 6.31 3.28
CA ASN A 22 -0.73 4.86 3.44
C ASN A 22 0.59 4.34 4.04
N GLU A 23 1.72 4.96 3.69
CA GLU A 23 3.01 4.68 4.29
C GLU A 23 3.01 5.02 5.78
N ALA A 24 2.52 6.20 6.16
CA ALA A 24 2.40 6.58 7.57
C ALA A 24 1.52 5.60 8.37
N LYS A 25 0.37 5.19 7.82
CA LYS A 25 -0.50 4.17 8.43
C LYS A 25 0.22 2.81 8.57
N THR A 26 0.99 2.43 7.55
CA THR A 26 1.75 1.18 7.56
C THR A 26 2.88 1.22 8.57
N LYS A 27 3.60 2.35 8.69
CA LYS A 27 4.64 2.55 9.68
C LYS A 27 4.10 2.47 11.11
N ALA A 28 3.02 3.19 11.41
CA ALA A 28 2.38 3.13 12.72
C ALA A 28 1.90 1.72 13.08
N TRP A 29 1.37 0.97 12.10
CA TRP A 29 1.01 -0.43 12.31
C TRP A 29 2.23 -1.32 12.58
N ARG A 30 3.33 -1.15 11.84
CA ARG A 30 4.58 -1.91 12.07
C ARG A 30 5.15 -1.64 13.46
N GLU A 31 5.14 -0.39 13.92
CA GLU A 31 5.58 -0.02 15.28
C GLU A 31 4.70 -0.71 16.33
N ALA A 32 3.38 -0.65 16.19
CA ALA A 32 2.46 -1.33 17.11
C ALA A 32 2.65 -2.87 17.12
N VAL A 33 2.94 -3.49 15.97
CA VAL A 33 3.23 -4.93 15.87
C VAL A 33 4.55 -5.27 16.56
N ALA A 34 5.58 -4.43 16.40
CA ALA A 34 6.86 -4.60 17.08
C ALA A 34 6.69 -4.55 18.60
N ASP A 35 5.95 -3.57 19.12
CA ASP A 35 5.63 -3.45 20.55
C ASP A 35 4.84 -4.66 21.05
N PHE A 36 3.85 -5.12 20.28
CA PHE A 36 3.07 -6.31 20.61
C PHE A 36 3.96 -7.56 20.69
N LYS A 37 4.88 -7.75 19.73
CA LYS A 37 5.83 -8.87 19.71
C LYS A 37 6.79 -8.79 20.90
N ALA A 38 7.34 -7.61 21.19
CA ALA A 38 8.22 -7.40 22.32
C ALA A 38 7.54 -7.70 23.66
N ALA A 39 6.30 -7.23 23.85
CA ALA A 39 5.52 -7.51 25.05
C ALA A 39 5.22 -9.01 25.19
N LYS A 40 4.91 -9.70 24.08
CA LYS A 40 4.65 -11.15 24.07
C LYS A 40 5.89 -11.94 24.48
N GLU A 41 7.05 -11.60 23.94
CA GLU A 41 8.32 -12.24 24.32
C GLU A 41 8.67 -11.97 25.80
N LEU A 42 8.47 -10.74 26.29
CA LEU A 42 8.69 -10.41 27.70
C LEU A 42 7.82 -11.23 28.65
N ALA A 43 6.55 -11.46 28.29
CA ALA A 43 5.65 -12.29 29.10
C ALA A 43 6.05 -13.77 29.08
N LYS A 44 6.54 -14.25 27.93
CA LYS A 44 7.10 -15.60 27.78
C LYS A 44 8.34 -15.77 28.66
N GLU A 45 9.25 -14.81 28.66
CA GLU A 45 10.46 -14.81 29.50
C GLU A 45 10.11 -14.84 31.00
N ARG A 46 9.09 -14.08 31.42
CA ARG A 46 8.61 -14.06 32.81
C ARG A 46 7.85 -15.33 33.23
N GLY A 47 7.68 -16.31 32.33
CA GLY A 47 6.93 -17.54 32.59
C GLY A 47 5.44 -17.31 32.86
N GLY A 48 4.93 -16.13 32.52
CA GLY A 48 3.54 -15.73 32.76
C GLY A 48 2.64 -16.14 31.59
N ARG A 49 1.40 -16.52 31.89
CA ARG A 49 0.38 -16.70 30.84
C ARG A 49 0.13 -15.35 30.16
N TRP A 50 0.43 -15.28 28.87
CA TRP A 50 0.18 -14.10 28.05
C TRP A 50 -1.32 -13.76 28.02
N ASN A 51 -1.70 -12.68 28.70
CA ASN A 51 -3.04 -12.07 28.62
C ASN A 51 -3.02 -10.78 27.76
N GLY A 52 -1.91 -10.55 27.05
CA GLY A 52 -1.58 -9.29 26.41
C GLY A 52 -2.36 -9.03 25.13
N GLY A 53 -3.62 -8.60 25.28
CA GLY A 53 -4.37 -7.85 24.27
C GLY A 53 -4.59 -8.54 22.92
N LYS A 54 -5.24 -7.80 22.02
CA LYS A 54 -5.46 -8.20 20.62
C LYS A 54 -4.28 -7.75 19.77
N GLN A 55 -3.89 -8.57 18.79
CA GLN A 55 -2.87 -8.21 17.81
C GLN A 55 -3.28 -6.93 17.06
N PRO A 56 -2.37 -5.98 16.83
CA PRO A 56 -2.65 -4.79 16.03
C PRO A 56 -3.00 -5.19 14.59
N VAL A 57 -4.11 -4.65 14.07
CA VAL A 57 -4.54 -4.86 12.68
C VAL A 57 -4.30 -3.59 11.89
N ARG A 58 -3.77 -3.72 10.67
CA ARG A 58 -3.60 -2.57 9.77
C ARG A 58 -4.98 -2.13 9.29
N GLY A 59 -5.35 -0.88 9.56
CA GLY A 59 -6.59 -0.30 9.03
C GLY A 59 -6.63 -0.28 7.50
N PRO A 60 -7.80 -0.09 6.87
CA PRO A 60 -7.92 -0.07 5.43
C PRO A 60 -7.08 1.06 4.81
N LEU A 61 -6.37 0.73 3.74
CA LEU A 61 -5.60 1.70 2.96
C LEU A 61 -6.51 2.50 2.03
N GLU A 62 -6.12 3.72 1.73
CA GLU A 62 -6.83 4.57 0.77
C GLU A 62 -6.61 4.05 -0.66
N LYS A 63 -7.72 3.82 -1.37
CA LYS A 63 -7.72 3.39 -2.78
C LYS A 63 -7.29 4.53 -3.68
N GLY A 64 -6.62 4.19 -4.78
CA GLY A 64 -6.15 5.16 -5.77
C GLY A 64 -7.31 5.77 -6.53
N VAL A 65 -7.15 7.02 -6.96
CA VAL A 65 -8.11 7.69 -7.84
C VAL A 65 -7.83 7.24 -9.27
N PRO A 66 -8.84 7.00 -10.12
CA PRO A 66 -8.60 6.56 -11.50
C PRO A 66 -7.84 7.63 -12.29
N LYS A 67 -6.82 7.18 -13.03
CA LYS A 67 -6.00 8.06 -13.89
C LYS A 67 -6.87 8.77 -14.93
N PRO A 68 -6.67 10.09 -15.16
CA PRO A 68 -7.43 10.83 -16.15
C PRO A 68 -7.27 10.23 -17.55
N LYS A 69 -8.38 10.16 -18.28
CA LYS A 69 -8.45 9.50 -19.59
C LYS A 69 -7.78 10.33 -20.67
N VAL A 70 -6.92 9.70 -21.47
CA VAL A 70 -6.30 10.34 -22.64
C VAL A 70 -7.41 10.82 -23.58
N PRO A 71 -7.44 12.10 -24.00
CA PRO A 71 -8.38 12.54 -25.01
C PRO A 71 -8.16 11.72 -26.29
N ARG A 72 -9.22 11.08 -26.79
CA ARG A 72 -9.12 10.27 -28.01
C ARG A 72 -8.65 11.17 -29.15
N LYS A 73 -7.49 10.86 -29.74
CA LYS A 73 -7.09 11.40 -31.03
C LYS A 73 -8.18 11.00 -32.03
N SER A 74 -8.75 11.97 -32.73
CA SER A 74 -9.63 11.72 -33.87
C SER A 74 -8.96 10.72 -34.81
N ALA A 75 -9.71 9.70 -35.26
CA ALA A 75 -9.24 8.56 -36.04
C ALA A 75 -8.21 8.98 -37.12
N GLY A 76 -6.96 8.53 -36.94
CA GLY A 76 -5.87 8.85 -37.86
C GLY A 76 -4.46 8.48 -37.35
N ASP A 77 -4.31 8.15 -36.07
CA ASP A 77 -3.01 7.84 -35.46
C ASP A 77 -3.16 6.55 -34.64
N VAL A 78 -3.06 5.42 -35.34
CA VAL A 78 -2.93 4.08 -34.73
C VAL A 78 -1.44 3.88 -34.48
N GLU A 79 -1.02 3.97 -33.23
CA GLU A 79 0.01 3.07 -32.70
C GLU A 79 -0.50 2.55 -31.36
N GLN A 80 -0.74 1.24 -31.36
CA GLN A 80 -1.06 0.44 -30.20
C GLN A 80 0.19 0.38 -29.33
N ASP A 81 0.08 0.79 -28.08
CA ASP A 81 0.99 0.32 -27.05
C ASP A 81 0.13 -0.15 -25.88
N ALA A 82 -0.35 -1.38 -26.05
CA ALA A 82 -1.02 -2.14 -25.03
C ALA A 82 0.06 -2.82 -24.19
N GLU A 83 0.67 -2.09 -23.26
CA GLU A 83 1.39 -2.73 -22.17
C GLU A 83 0.42 -2.95 -21.01
N ASP A 84 -0.38 -3.99 -21.26
CA ASP A 84 -0.88 -4.91 -20.26
C ASP A 84 0.35 -5.52 -19.57
N VAL A 85 0.82 -4.90 -18.49
CA VAL A 85 1.84 -5.48 -17.59
C VAL A 85 1.26 -5.49 -16.19
N GLU A 86 0.58 -6.61 -15.97
CA GLU A 86 0.57 -7.46 -14.78
C GLU A 86 0.49 -6.78 -13.41
N ASP A 87 -0.69 -7.01 -12.82
CA ASP A 87 -0.93 -7.33 -11.42
C ASP A 87 0.28 -8.04 -10.76
N ASP A 88 1.27 -7.26 -10.33
CA ASP A 88 2.30 -7.74 -9.41
C ASP A 88 1.66 -7.77 -8.01
N GLU A 89 0.89 -8.84 -7.78
CA GLU A 89 0.60 -9.34 -6.45
C GLU A 89 1.96 -9.63 -5.81
N ASP A 90 2.52 -8.62 -5.13
CA ASP A 90 3.66 -8.75 -4.21
C ASP A 90 3.22 -9.76 -3.12
N GLN A 91 3.42 -11.03 -3.48
CA GLN A 91 3.26 -12.23 -2.70
C GLN A 91 4.28 -12.10 -1.58
N TRP A 92 3.82 -11.59 -0.44
CA TRP A 92 4.58 -11.68 0.81
C TRP A 92 4.75 -13.17 1.07
N GLU A 93 5.86 -13.75 0.62
CA GLU A 93 6.30 -15.05 1.08
C GLU A 93 6.46 -14.93 2.59
N ASP A 94 5.44 -15.44 3.26
CA ASP A 94 5.46 -15.82 4.66
C ASP A 94 6.50 -16.94 4.80
N ASP A 95 7.80 -16.60 4.80
CA ASP A 95 8.84 -17.53 5.24
C ASP A 95 8.81 -17.58 6.77
N TYR A 96 7.71 -18.16 7.27
CA TYR A 96 7.55 -18.63 8.63
C TYR A 96 7.70 -20.16 8.62
N GLY A 97 8.98 -20.57 8.54
CA GLY A 97 9.50 -21.66 9.37
C GLY A 97 9.89 -22.93 8.64
N GLU A 98 11.13 -23.37 8.85
CA GLU A 98 11.41 -24.73 9.33
C GLU A 98 12.85 -24.84 9.92
N ILE A 99 12.91 -25.27 11.20
CA ILE A 99 14.03 -25.88 11.97
C ILE A 99 15.15 -24.97 12.50
#